data_AF-A0A7S3CPR8-F1
#
_entry.id   AF-A0A7S3CPR8-F1
#
_cell.length_a   1.000
_cell.length_b   1.000
_cell.length_c   1.000
_cell.angle_alpha   90.00
_cell.angle_beta   90.00
_cell.angle_gamma   90.00
#
_symmetry.space_group_name_H-M   'P 1'
#
loop_
_entity.id
_entity.type
_entity.pdbx_description
1 polymer ?
#
loop_
_entity_poly.entity_id
_entity_poly.type
_entity_poly.pdbx_seq_one_letter_code
_entity_poly.pdbx_strand_id
1 'polypeptide(L)'
;MVYDAPLLSGNFKKRLNVLEVAIEKNNSPHVVMHKQIQCKSVQHLDAEMDRVIAEKGEGLMIKDPKSQYEGRRSKELLKVKRFEDAEATVLAHLQGTGRLCFTTGAIQVKNDSGKIFKIGSGFTDKERNKPPKIGSRVTYKYQGLTKDGIPRFPIFQ
;
A
#
# COMPACT_ATOMS: atom_id res chain seq x y z
N MET A 1 11.53 -8.22 -13.14
CA MET A 1 11.20 -9.18 -12.07
C MET A 1 9.79 -9.70 -12.29
N VAL A 2 9.60 -11.02 -12.39
CA VAL A 2 8.33 -11.68 -12.74
C VAL A 2 7.70 -12.33 -11.51
N TYR A 3 6.38 -12.27 -11.35
CA TYR A 3 5.69 -12.78 -10.15
C TYR A 3 4.40 -13.58 -10.44
N ASP A 4 3.94 -13.65 -11.69
CA ASP A 4 2.83 -14.52 -12.11
C ASP A 4 2.81 -14.68 -13.64
N ALA A 5 2.03 -15.64 -14.13
CA ALA A 5 1.83 -15.93 -15.55
C ALA A 5 0.32 -16.02 -15.86
N PRO A 6 -0.34 -14.89 -16.18
CA PRO A 6 -1.81 -14.82 -16.24
C PRO A 6 -2.45 -15.68 -17.35
N LEU A 7 -1.68 -16.02 -18.38
CA LEU A 7 -2.15 -16.85 -19.51
C LEU A 7 -2.00 -18.35 -19.25
N LEU A 8 -1.29 -18.75 -18.20
CA LEU A 8 -1.14 -20.16 -17.85
C LEU A 8 -2.34 -20.64 -17.05
N SER A 9 -2.83 -21.83 -17.39
CA SER A 9 -3.87 -22.50 -16.63
C SER A 9 -3.32 -23.14 -15.35
N GLY A 10 -4.20 -23.36 -14.37
CA GLY A 10 -3.87 -24.00 -13.11
C GLY A 10 -3.55 -23.03 -11.98
N ASN A 11 -3.37 -23.61 -10.79
CA ASN A 11 -3.18 -22.83 -9.57
C ASN A 11 -1.83 -22.10 -9.53
N PHE A 12 -1.72 -21.14 -8.61
CA PHE A 12 -0.54 -20.29 -8.50
C PHE A 12 0.76 -21.08 -8.36
N LYS A 13 0.78 -22.15 -7.57
CA LYS A 13 1.96 -23.02 -7.43
C LYS A 13 2.40 -23.63 -8.76
N LYS A 14 1.47 -24.13 -9.58
CA LYS A 14 1.79 -24.65 -10.92
C LYS A 14 2.34 -23.57 -11.83
N ARG A 15 1.74 -22.37 -11.83
CA ARG A 15 2.19 -21.24 -12.65
C ARG A 15 3.60 -20.78 -12.26
N LEU A 16 3.92 -20.76 -10.96
CA LEU A 16 5.27 -20.45 -10.46
C LEU A 16 6.32 -21.46 -10.96
N ASN A 17 6.05 -22.77 -10.83
CA ASN A 17 7.00 -23.79 -11.29
C ASN A 17 7.32 -23.66 -12.78
N VAL A 18 6.30 -23.37 -13.61
CA VAL A 18 6.51 -23.16 -15.06
C VAL A 18 7.36 -21.91 -15.31
N LEU A 19 7.12 -20.82 -14.57
CA LEU A 19 7.89 -19.60 -14.67
C LEU A 19 9.36 -19.79 -14.25
N GLU A 20 9.63 -20.51 -13.16
CA GLU A 20 10.99 -20.78 -12.69
C GLU A 20 11.80 -21.50 -13.77
N VAL A 21 11.27 -22.60 -14.32
CA VAL A 21 11.92 -23.34 -15.42
C VAL A 21 12.13 -22.47 -16.66
N ALA A 22 11.14 -21.66 -17.04
CA ALA A 22 11.23 -20.81 -18.22
C ALA A 22 12.27 -19.69 -18.07
N ILE A 23 12.34 -19.07 -16.88
CA ILE A 23 13.27 -17.99 -16.58
C ILE A 23 14.71 -18.51 -16.49
N GLU A 24 14.92 -19.65 -15.82
CA GLU A 24 16.24 -20.31 -15.76
C GLU A 24 16.76 -20.65 -17.16
N LYS A 25 15.90 -21.20 -18.02
CA LYS A 25 16.26 -21.52 -19.41
C LYS A 25 16.58 -20.27 -20.25
N ASN A 26 15.89 -19.15 -20.01
CA ASN A 26 16.12 -17.90 -20.72
C ASN A 26 17.48 -17.27 -20.38
N ASN A 27 18.02 -17.54 -19.19
CA ASN A 27 19.32 -17.06 -18.70
C ASN A 27 19.58 -15.55 -18.94
N SER A 28 18.52 -14.74 -18.88
CA SER A 28 18.60 -13.31 -19.13
C SER A 28 18.84 -12.56 -17.81
N PRO A 29 19.81 -11.64 -17.75
CA PRO A 29 20.02 -10.81 -16.56
C PRO A 29 18.86 -9.83 -16.30
N HIS A 30 17.99 -9.60 -17.29
CA HIS A 30 16.91 -8.62 -17.21
C HIS A 30 15.57 -9.23 -16.76
N VAL A 31 15.41 -10.55 -16.92
CA VAL A 31 14.18 -11.27 -16.58
C VAL A 31 14.47 -12.21 -15.43
N VAL A 32 14.23 -11.72 -14.22
CA VAL A 32 14.45 -12.49 -12.97
C VAL A 32 13.13 -12.83 -12.29
N MET A 33 13.07 -13.99 -11.63
CA MET A 33 11.90 -14.39 -10.84
C MET A 33 11.84 -13.59 -9.52
N HIS A 34 10.66 -13.15 -9.11
CA HIS A 34 10.45 -12.63 -7.76
C HIS A 34 10.43 -13.81 -6.79
N LYS A 35 11.41 -13.87 -5.87
CA LYS A 35 11.52 -14.94 -4.88
C LYS A 35 10.22 -15.09 -4.10
N GLN A 36 9.67 -16.30 -4.10
CA GLN A 36 8.50 -16.67 -3.31
C GLN A 36 8.97 -17.48 -2.09
N ILE A 37 8.41 -17.18 -0.92
CA ILE A 37 8.70 -17.92 0.32
C ILE A 37 7.36 -18.35 0.91
N GLN A 38 7.27 -19.61 1.34
CA GLN A 38 6.08 -20.10 2.01
C GLN A 38 5.93 -19.40 3.37
N CYS A 39 4.85 -18.63 3.54
CA CYS A 39 4.45 -18.10 4.83
C CYS A 39 4.02 -19.27 5.74
N LYS A 40 4.59 -19.34 6.95
CA LYS A 40 4.44 -20.48 7.87
C LYS A 40 3.48 -20.18 9.01
N SER A 41 3.37 -18.92 9.40
CA SER A 41 2.52 -18.41 10.46
C SER A 41 2.42 -16.89 10.34
N VAL A 42 1.53 -16.28 11.13
CA VAL A 42 1.45 -14.81 11.26
C VAL A 42 2.77 -14.24 11.79
N GLN A 43 3.44 -14.92 12.74
CA GLN A 43 4.72 -14.48 13.26
C GLN A 43 5.83 -14.49 12.20
N HIS A 44 5.81 -15.48 11.29
CA HIS A 44 6.73 -15.49 10.14
C HIS A 44 6.45 -14.29 9.21
N LEU A 45 5.17 -13.99 8.96
CA LEU A 45 4.79 -12.82 8.17
C LEU A 45 5.26 -11.50 8.81
N ASP A 46 5.07 -11.34 10.12
CA ASP A 46 5.46 -10.14 10.84
C ASP A 46 6.97 -9.95 10.85
N ALA A 47 7.74 -11.02 11.11
CA ALA A 47 9.19 -10.97 11.07
C ALA A 47 9.73 -10.62 9.66
N GLU A 48 9.12 -11.18 8.62
CA GLU A 48 9.49 -10.85 7.24
C GLU A 48 9.10 -9.41 6.86
N MET A 49 7.97 -8.91 7.40
CA MET A 49 7.58 -7.51 7.24
C MET A 49 8.60 -6.59 7.90
N ASP A 50 9.04 -6.90 9.12
CA ASP A 50 10.08 -6.13 9.83
C ASP A 50 11.38 -6.07 9.03
N ARG A 51 11.82 -7.22 8.51
CA ARG A 51 13.01 -7.30 7.64
C ARG A 51 12.87 -6.42 6.40
N VAL A 52 11.75 -6.53 5.69
CA VAL A 52 11.49 -5.74 4.47
C VAL A 52 11.44 -4.25 4.78
N ILE A 53 10.82 -3.83 5.87
CA ILE A 53 10.77 -2.42 6.28
C ILE A 53 12.19 -1.92 6.64
N ALA A 54 12.99 -2.71 7.36
CA ALA A 54 14.38 -2.36 7.69
C ALA A 54 15.24 -2.15 6.44
N GLU A 55 14.96 -2.91 5.36
CA GLU A 55 15.56 -2.75 4.04
C GLU A 55 14.93 -1.62 3.19
N LYS A 56 14.06 -0.79 3.78
CA LYS A 56 13.31 0.29 3.12
C LYS A 56 12.34 -0.19 2.03
N GLY A 57 11.92 -1.44 2.10
CA GLY A 57 10.89 -2.03 1.24
C GLY A 57 9.48 -1.55 1.61
N GLU A 58 8.54 -1.70 0.67
CA GLU A 58 7.17 -1.17 0.82
C GLU A 58 6.25 -2.07 1.67
N GLY A 59 6.50 -3.38 1.68
CA GLY A 59 5.66 -4.36 2.35
C GLY A 59 5.69 -5.71 1.63
N LEU A 60 4.69 -6.54 1.91
CA LEU A 60 4.62 -7.92 1.43
C LEU A 60 3.36 -8.17 0.59
N MET A 61 3.44 -9.20 -0.24
CA MET A 61 2.30 -9.77 -0.95
C MET A 61 2.07 -11.18 -0.43
N ILE A 62 0.83 -11.52 -0.07
CA ILE A 62 0.44 -12.89 0.26
C ILE A 62 -0.48 -13.39 -0.82
N LYS A 63 -0.27 -14.64 -1.24
CA LYS A 63 -1.12 -15.27 -2.23
C LYS A 63 -1.39 -16.73 -1.88
N ASP A 64 -2.61 -17.18 -2.07
CA ASP A 64 -2.93 -18.60 -1.90
C ASP A 64 -2.24 -19.43 -2.99
N PRO A 65 -1.35 -20.40 -2.66
CA PRO A 65 -0.72 -21.29 -3.63
C PRO A 65 -1.72 -22.12 -4.45
N LYS A 66 -2.95 -22.32 -3.96
CA LYS A 66 -4.01 -23.07 -4.64
C LYS A 66 -4.92 -22.19 -5.50
N SER A 67 -4.75 -20.87 -5.48
CA SER A 67 -5.60 -19.92 -6.23
C SER A 67 -5.43 -19.99 -7.74
N GLN A 68 -6.54 -19.85 -8.46
CA GLN A 68 -6.53 -19.58 -9.90
C GLN A 68 -6.14 -18.13 -10.16
N TYR A 69 -5.74 -17.81 -11.39
CA TYR A 69 -5.54 -16.43 -11.77
C TYR A 69 -6.90 -15.72 -11.89
N GLU A 70 -7.00 -14.53 -11.30
CA GLU A 70 -8.17 -13.67 -11.40
C GLU A 70 -7.72 -12.29 -11.90
N GLY A 71 -8.22 -11.88 -13.06
CA GLY A 71 -7.95 -10.54 -13.64
C GLY A 71 -8.70 -9.41 -12.94
N ARG A 72 -8.94 -9.53 -11.63
CA ARG A 72 -9.74 -8.61 -10.81
C ARG A 72 -9.20 -8.58 -9.38
N ARG A 73 -9.76 -7.71 -8.55
CA ARG A 73 -9.50 -7.75 -7.11
C ARG A 73 -9.99 -9.09 -6.55
N SER A 74 -9.09 -9.81 -5.88
CA SER A 74 -9.37 -11.11 -5.29
C SER A 74 -8.92 -11.14 -3.84
N LYS A 75 -9.62 -11.94 -3.03
CA LYS A 75 -9.21 -12.27 -1.65
C LYS A 75 -8.00 -13.21 -1.63
N GLU A 76 -7.70 -13.86 -2.75
CA GLU A 76 -6.59 -14.80 -2.89
C GLU A 76 -5.24 -14.12 -3.08
N LEU A 77 -5.21 -12.80 -3.30
CA LEU A 77 -4.00 -11.98 -3.43
C LEU A 77 -4.12 -10.73 -2.54
N LEU A 78 -3.41 -10.74 -1.42
CA LEU A 78 -3.46 -9.69 -0.42
C LEU A 78 -2.18 -8.86 -0.42
N LYS A 79 -2.33 -7.55 -0.25
CA LYS A 79 -1.24 -6.63 0.04
C LYS A 79 -1.15 -6.47 1.56
N VAL A 80 0.00 -6.74 2.13
CA VAL A 80 0.27 -6.52 3.55
C VAL A 80 1.17 -5.29 3.64
N LYS A 81 0.76 -4.32 4.46
CA LYS A 81 1.50 -3.08 4.68
C LYS A 81 1.33 -2.64 6.12
N ARG A 82 2.39 -2.09 6.71
CA ARG A 82 2.33 -1.47 8.02
C ARG A 82 1.96 0.01 7.88
N PHE A 83 1.12 0.47 8.79
CA PHE A 83 0.81 1.89 8.93
C PHE A 83 1.48 2.41 10.20
N GLU A 84 1.91 3.66 10.13
CA GLU A 84 2.36 4.45 11.26
C GLU A 84 1.33 5.55 11.51
N ASP A 85 1.03 5.82 12.78
CA ASP A 85 0.16 6.91 13.17
C ASP A 85 0.99 8.14 13.53
N ALA A 86 0.48 9.31 13.18
CA ALA A 86 1.04 10.59 13.55
C ALA A 86 -0.06 11.64 13.61
N GLU A 87 0.31 12.82 14.09
CA GLU A 87 -0.60 13.95 14.21
C GLU A 87 -0.10 15.13 13.38
N ALA A 88 -1.03 15.97 12.93
CA ALA A 88 -0.73 17.19 12.20
C ALA A 88 -1.78 18.26 12.46
N THR A 89 -1.39 19.52 12.32
CA THR A 89 -2.30 20.67 12.47
C THR A 89 -2.92 21.04 11.13
N VAL A 90 -4.23 21.22 11.09
CA VAL A 90 -4.97 21.62 9.89
C VAL A 90 -4.66 23.07 9.54
N LEU A 91 -4.21 23.31 8.31
CA LEU A 91 -3.91 24.64 7.77
C LEU A 91 -5.03 25.16 6.86
N ALA A 92 -5.62 24.29 6.03
CA ALA A 92 -6.65 24.69 5.08
C ALA A 92 -7.56 23.52 4.68
N HIS A 93 -8.76 23.85 4.20
CA HIS A 93 -9.64 22.91 3.50
C HIS A 93 -9.49 23.11 2.00
N LEU A 94 -9.43 22.01 1.26
CA LEU A 94 -9.29 22.00 -0.18
C LEU A 94 -10.56 21.44 -0.81
N GLN A 95 -11.11 22.18 -1.76
CA GLN A 95 -12.34 21.81 -2.47
C GLN A 95 -12.19 20.45 -3.17
N GLY A 96 -13.22 19.62 -3.07
CA GLY A 96 -13.29 18.36 -3.81
C GLY A 96 -13.60 18.54 -5.28
N THR A 97 -13.43 17.48 -6.06
CA THR A 97 -13.78 17.40 -7.48
C THR A 97 -14.70 16.20 -7.73
N GLY A 98 -15.34 16.15 -8.89
CA GLY A 98 -16.25 15.05 -9.26
C GLY A 98 -17.37 14.86 -8.23
N ARG A 99 -17.49 13.66 -7.66
CA ARG A 99 -18.48 13.34 -6.60
C ARG A 99 -18.42 14.29 -5.41
N LEU A 100 -17.25 14.89 -5.14
CA LEU A 100 -17.00 15.74 -3.98
C LEU A 100 -17.03 17.24 -4.31
N CYS A 101 -17.51 17.66 -5.49
CA CYS A 101 -17.43 19.04 -5.97
C CYS A 101 -18.07 20.11 -5.07
N PHE A 102 -18.96 19.73 -4.15
CA PHE A 102 -19.61 20.64 -3.19
C PHE A 102 -19.14 20.45 -1.74
N THR A 103 -18.06 19.68 -1.53
CA THR A 103 -17.58 19.32 -0.18
C THR A 103 -16.05 19.35 -0.10
N THR A 104 -15.50 19.14 1.09
CA THR A 104 -14.05 19.06 1.29
C THR A 104 -13.49 17.80 0.65
N GLY A 105 -12.59 17.98 -0.32
CA GLY A 105 -11.85 16.89 -0.97
C GLY A 105 -10.66 16.43 -0.14
N ALA A 106 -9.94 17.39 0.45
CA ALA A 106 -8.78 17.14 1.29
C ALA A 106 -8.57 18.26 2.31
N ILE A 107 -7.81 17.97 3.35
CA ILE A 107 -7.24 18.98 4.24
C ILE A 107 -5.75 19.14 3.93
N GLN A 108 -5.26 20.38 3.96
CA GLN A 108 -3.83 20.66 4.00
C GLN A 108 -3.40 20.75 5.45
N VAL A 109 -2.34 20.05 5.82
CA VAL A 109 -1.86 19.94 7.21
C VAL A 109 -0.37 20.23 7.29
N LYS A 110 0.09 20.56 8.51
CA LYS A 110 1.51 20.64 8.87
C LYS A 110 1.79 19.69 10.03
N ASN A 111 2.72 18.76 9.85
CA ASN A 111 3.14 17.87 10.96
C ASN A 111 4.14 18.58 11.90
N ASP A 112 4.49 17.88 12.98
CA ASP A 112 5.38 18.41 14.03
C ASP A 112 6.82 18.62 13.51
N SER A 113 7.25 17.92 12.45
CA SER A 113 8.50 18.18 11.72
C SER A 113 8.43 19.39 10.77
N GLY A 114 7.31 20.09 10.73
CA GLY A 114 7.10 21.27 9.91
C GLY A 114 6.78 21.01 8.43
N LYS A 115 6.63 19.75 8.02
CA LYS A 115 6.31 19.36 6.63
C LYS A 115 4.83 19.59 6.35
N ILE A 116 4.56 20.17 5.18
CA ILE A 116 3.21 20.49 4.72
C ILE A 116 2.79 19.50 3.64
N PHE A 117 1.63 18.87 3.81
CA PHE A 117 1.09 17.90 2.86
C PHE A 117 -0.44 17.85 2.93
N LYS A 118 -1.05 17.02 2.07
CA LYS A 118 -2.50 16.89 1.95
C LYS A 118 -2.95 15.52 2.45
N ILE A 119 -4.10 15.50 3.13
CA ILE A 119 -4.80 14.27 3.50
C ILE A 119 -6.16 14.31 2.81
N GLY A 120 -6.39 13.40 1.86
CA GLY A 120 -7.61 13.37 1.02
C GLY A 120 -8.49 12.14 1.21
N SER A 121 -8.01 11.12 1.90
CA SER A 121 -8.71 9.86 2.19
C SER A 121 -8.96 9.72 3.69
N GLY A 122 -9.86 8.79 4.06
CA GLY A 122 -10.22 8.52 5.46
C GLY A 122 -11.49 9.22 5.94
N PHE A 123 -11.88 10.34 5.30
CA PHE A 123 -13.11 11.06 5.65
C PHE A 123 -14.37 10.35 5.18
N THR A 124 -15.34 10.24 6.10
CA THR A 124 -16.75 9.98 5.81
C THR A 124 -17.38 11.18 5.08
N ASP A 125 -18.50 10.96 4.41
CA ASP A 125 -19.22 12.06 3.74
C ASP A 125 -19.70 13.13 4.75
N LYS A 126 -20.00 12.76 6.00
CA LYS A 126 -20.34 13.71 7.08
C LYS A 126 -19.15 14.61 7.43
N GLU A 127 -17.95 14.04 7.55
CA GLU A 127 -16.74 14.82 7.83
C GLU A 127 -16.32 15.67 6.64
N ARG A 128 -16.63 15.28 5.39
CA ARG A 128 -16.37 16.14 4.23
C ARG A 128 -17.25 17.39 4.20
N ASN A 129 -18.48 17.26 4.69
CA ASN A 129 -19.40 18.39 4.87
C ASN A 129 -19.04 19.26 6.08
N LYS A 130 -18.49 18.65 7.14
CA LYS A 130 -18.05 19.33 8.36
C LYS A 130 -16.61 18.91 8.72
N PRO A 131 -15.60 19.40 7.97
CA PRO A 131 -14.22 18.97 8.15
C PRO A 131 -13.64 19.42 9.49
N PRO A 132 -12.55 18.78 9.94
CA PRO A 132 -11.78 19.25 11.09
C PRO A 132 -11.43 20.73 10.96
N LYS A 133 -11.60 21.51 12.03
CA LYS A 133 -11.42 22.97 11.99
C LYS A 133 -9.98 23.33 11.63
N ILE A 134 -9.80 24.42 10.90
CA ILE A 134 -8.46 25.01 10.72
C ILE A 134 -7.88 25.33 12.11
N GLY A 135 -6.63 24.94 12.34
CA GLY A 135 -5.94 25.03 13.63
C GLY A 135 -6.11 23.83 14.55
N SER A 136 -7.03 22.89 14.29
CA SER A 136 -7.13 21.66 15.11
C SER A 136 -6.01 20.68 14.79
N ARG A 137 -5.56 19.91 15.79
CA ARG A 137 -4.75 18.70 15.55
C ARG A 137 -5.64 17.54 15.15
N VAL A 138 -5.16 16.76 14.19
CA VAL A 138 -5.81 15.55 13.69
C VAL A 138 -4.82 14.40 13.67
N THR A 139 -5.32 13.19 13.90
CA THR A 139 -4.56 11.96 13.74
C THR A 139 -4.70 11.45 12.31
N TYR A 140 -3.61 10.95 11.76
CA TYR A 140 -3.61 10.29 10.46
C TYR A 140 -2.64 9.12 10.48
N LYS A 141 -2.89 8.17 9.60
CA LYS A 141 -1.99 7.04 9.37
C LYS A 141 -1.35 7.10 8.00
N TYR A 142 -0.14 6.58 7.88
CA TYR A 142 0.63 6.63 6.63
C TYR A 142 1.55 5.41 6.48
N GLN A 143 2.13 5.20 5.30
CA GLN A 143 2.94 4.02 4.95
C GLN A 143 4.39 4.42 4.66
N GLY A 144 5.12 4.83 5.71
CA GLY A 144 6.48 5.36 5.61
C GLY A 144 6.57 6.74 4.94
N LEU A 145 7.79 7.24 4.78
CA LEU A 145 8.06 8.60 4.28
C LEU A 145 8.61 8.61 2.85
N THR A 146 8.40 9.72 2.13
CA THR A 146 9.15 10.03 0.90
C THR A 146 10.60 10.40 1.23
N LYS A 147 11.45 10.54 0.20
CA LYS A 147 12.84 11.02 0.37
C LYS A 147 12.92 12.38 1.09
N ASP A 148 11.91 13.22 0.90
CA ASP A 148 11.83 14.56 1.51
C ASP A 148 11.19 14.56 2.92
N GLY A 149 10.90 13.37 3.46
CA GLY A 149 10.29 13.19 4.78
C GLY A 149 8.78 13.42 4.82
N ILE A 150 8.08 13.31 3.68
CA ILE A 150 6.62 13.51 3.62
C ILE A 150 5.91 12.16 3.79
N PRO A 151 4.87 12.06 4.63
CA PRO A 151 4.06 10.84 4.75
C PRO A 151 3.54 10.31 3.41
N ARG A 152 3.79 9.03 3.10
CA ARG A 152 3.23 8.36 1.93
C ARG A 152 1.82 7.88 2.22
N PHE A 153 0.89 8.17 1.31
CA PHE A 153 -0.50 7.74 1.37
C PHE A 153 -1.17 8.06 2.72
N PRO A 154 -1.14 9.32 3.20
CA PRO A 154 -1.75 9.66 4.48
C PRO A 154 -3.27 9.51 4.41
N ILE A 155 -3.85 8.92 5.45
CA ILE A 155 -5.28 8.64 5.60
C ILE A 155 -5.74 9.22 6.93
N PHE A 156 -6.77 10.05 6.90
CA PHE A 156 -7.41 10.59 8.10
C PHE A 156 -7.99 9.45 8.95
N GLN A 157 -7.83 9.54 10.28
CA GLN A 157 -8.39 8.60 11.25
C GLN A 157 -9.66 9.16 11.89
#